data_AF-F5T8U3-F1
#
_entry.id   AF-F5T8U3-F1
#
_cell.length_a   1.000
_cell.length_b   1.000
_cell.length_c   1.000
_cell.angle_alpha   90.00
_cell.angle_beta   90.00
_cell.angle_gamma   90.00
#
_symmetry.space_group_name_H-M   'P 1'
#
loop_
_entity.id
_entity.type
_entity.pdbx_description
1 polymer ?
#
loop_
_entity_poly.entity_id
_entity_poly.type
_entity_poly.pdbx_seq_one_letter_code
_entity_poly.pdbx_strand_id
1 'polypeptide(L)'
;MYYVKSLFDRFLLVKEGEIAQDLSREEVIHLEGAFWDENGLRTLELEEYRISEKKDLYQLNDESISGKGLKFCYPSTTKLGNKQNQYILNHLNFNMECGKAIGLIGLNGTGKTTFARVISGLEKIKEGKIWAEKDKELNRKDLMDMSYFVFQDSDYQLFSESVLDEMLLGISSKDKKKIRKRQSLF
;
A
#
# COMPACT_ATOMS: atom_id res chain seq x y z
N MET A 1 -5.73 -3.35 16.45
CA MET A 1 -6.21 -2.42 17.50
C MET A 1 -5.49 -2.64 18.83
N TYR A 2 -4.57 -3.61 18.91
CA TYR A 2 -3.74 -3.99 20.05
C TYR A 2 -3.19 -2.87 20.94
N TYR A 3 -2.63 -1.80 20.37
CA TYR A 3 -2.04 -0.71 21.16
C TYR A 3 -3.08 0.07 21.98
N VAL A 4 -4.37 -0.06 21.68
CA VAL A 4 -5.47 0.57 22.43
C VAL A 4 -5.97 -0.31 23.57
N LYS A 5 -5.62 -1.62 23.61
CA LYS A 5 -6.05 -2.56 24.66
C LYS A 5 -5.71 -2.07 26.06
N SER A 6 -4.60 -1.35 26.20
CA SER A 6 -4.16 -0.78 27.47
C SER A 6 -4.85 0.56 27.83
N LEU A 7 -5.60 1.18 26.92
CA LEU A 7 -6.01 2.58 26.99
C LEU A 7 -7.52 2.82 27.12
N PHE A 8 -8.37 1.80 26.93
CA PHE A 8 -9.83 1.96 27.03
C PHE A 8 -10.38 1.39 28.34
N ASP A 9 -11.41 2.05 28.86
CA ASP A 9 -12.15 1.64 30.07
C ASP A 9 -13.50 0.99 29.74
N ARG A 10 -14.05 1.28 28.55
CA ARG A 10 -15.38 0.86 28.09
C ARG A 10 -15.38 0.60 26.60
N PHE A 11 -16.14 -0.41 26.16
CA PHE A 11 -16.28 -0.82 24.78
C PHE A 11 -17.75 -0.80 24.37
N LEU A 12 -18.07 0.00 23.36
CA LEU A 12 -19.42 0.11 22.81
C LEU A 12 -19.45 -0.53 21.43
N LEU A 13 -20.22 -1.61 21.28
CA LEU A 13 -20.50 -2.21 19.99
C LEU A 13 -21.70 -1.51 19.38
N VAL A 14 -21.48 -0.80 18.27
CA VAL A 14 -22.57 -0.15 17.51
C VAL A 14 -22.90 -1.00 16.28
N LYS A 15 -24.16 -1.36 16.12
CA LYS A 15 -24.69 -2.03 14.92
C LYS A 15 -25.93 -1.30 14.44
N GLU A 16 -26.01 -1.08 13.12
CA GLU A 16 -27.16 -0.44 12.47
C GLU A 16 -27.55 0.93 13.09
N GLY A 17 -26.58 1.64 13.68
CA GLY A 17 -26.79 2.94 14.31
C GLY A 17 -27.19 2.90 15.80
N GLU A 18 -27.33 1.71 16.39
CA GLU A 18 -27.69 1.53 17.80
C GLU A 18 -26.57 0.85 18.60
N ILE A 19 -26.52 1.09 19.92
CA ILE A 19 -25.59 0.42 20.82
C ILE A 19 -26.13 -1.00 21.08
N ALA A 20 -25.50 -1.98 20.44
CA ALA A 20 -25.85 -3.39 20.57
C ALA A 20 -25.25 -4.01 21.85
N GLN A 21 -24.06 -3.57 22.27
CA GLN A 21 -23.43 -4.00 23.52
C GLN A 21 -22.63 -2.87 24.17
N ASP A 22 -22.57 -2.93 25.49
CA ASP A 22 -21.84 -2.01 26.33
C ASP A 22 -21.08 -2.83 27.38
N LEU A 23 -19.76 -2.94 27.17
CA LEU A 23 -18.90 -3.83 27.92
C LEU A 23 -17.82 -3.04 28.66
N SER A 24 -17.54 -3.46 29.88
CA SER A 24 -16.35 -3.06 30.62
C SER A 24 -15.09 -3.65 29.99
N ARG A 25 -13.95 -3.09 30.36
CA ARG A 25 -12.65 -3.61 29.95
C ARG A 25 -12.46 -5.09 30.32
N GLU A 26 -12.84 -5.47 31.53
CA GLU A 26 -12.72 -6.82 32.05
C GLU A 26 -13.54 -7.82 31.23
N GLU A 27 -14.71 -7.43 30.74
CA GLU A 27 -15.51 -8.29 29.86
C GLU A 27 -14.87 -8.45 28.48
N VAL A 28 -14.27 -7.38 27.94
CA VAL A 28 -13.67 -7.37 26.59
C VAL A 28 -12.40 -8.22 26.51
N ILE A 29 -11.57 -8.24 27.56
CA ILE A 29 -10.34 -9.05 27.58
C ILE A 29 -10.62 -10.56 27.57
N HIS A 30 -11.86 -10.97 27.85
CA HIS A 30 -12.30 -12.37 27.85
C HIS A 30 -13.08 -12.76 26.59
N LEU A 31 -13.26 -11.84 25.64
CA LEU A 31 -13.92 -12.14 24.36
C LEU A 31 -13.01 -12.97 23.46
N GLU A 32 -13.54 -14.08 22.94
CA GLU A 32 -12.84 -14.96 22.01
C GLU A 32 -12.70 -14.33 20.61
N GLY A 33 -11.72 -14.83 19.83
CA GLY A 33 -11.50 -14.46 18.42
C GLY A 33 -12.77 -14.45 17.55
N ALA A 34 -13.66 -15.44 17.75
CA ALA A 34 -14.91 -15.58 16.99
C ALA A 34 -15.83 -14.35 17.12
N PHE A 35 -15.88 -13.73 18.30
CA PHE A 35 -16.65 -12.50 18.50
C PHE A 35 -16.15 -11.38 17.58
N TRP A 36 -14.84 -11.20 17.46
CA TRP A 36 -14.26 -10.15 16.62
C TRP A 36 -14.59 -10.38 15.14
N ASP A 37 -14.44 -11.61 14.67
CA ASP A 37 -14.70 -11.98 13.28
C ASP A 37 -16.19 -11.85 12.90
N GLU A 38 -17.11 -12.35 13.74
CA GLU A 38 -18.56 -12.25 13.51
C GLU A 38 -19.06 -10.81 13.49
N ASN A 39 -18.40 -9.92 14.23
CA ASN A 39 -18.72 -8.51 14.27
C ASN A 39 -17.91 -7.67 13.27
N GLY A 40 -17.03 -8.28 12.46
CA GLY A 40 -16.18 -7.59 11.50
C GLY A 40 -15.17 -6.62 12.14
N LEU A 41 -14.84 -6.83 13.40
CA LEU A 41 -13.96 -5.98 14.20
C LEU A 41 -12.51 -6.45 14.11
N ARG A 42 -11.57 -5.51 14.25
CA ARG A 42 -10.15 -5.84 14.36
C ARG A 42 -9.86 -6.42 15.75
N THR A 43 -9.24 -7.59 15.80
CA THR A 43 -8.79 -8.18 17.07
C THR A 43 -7.87 -7.24 17.87
N LEU A 44 -7.98 -7.36 19.20
CA LEU A 44 -7.14 -6.70 20.18
C LEU A 44 -5.88 -7.52 20.51
N GLU A 45 -5.80 -8.78 20.09
CA GLU A 45 -4.64 -9.66 20.33
C GLU A 45 -3.83 -9.86 19.05
N LEU A 46 -2.53 -9.55 19.10
CA LEU A 46 -1.64 -9.75 17.94
C LEU A 46 -1.19 -11.20 17.83
N GLU A 47 -1.12 -11.93 18.93
CA GLU A 47 -0.65 -13.31 18.96
C GLU A 47 -1.62 -14.30 18.28
N GLU A 48 -2.93 -14.01 18.28
CA GLU A 48 -3.95 -14.85 17.64
C GLU A 48 -4.01 -14.64 16.12
N TYR A 49 -3.48 -13.53 15.61
CA TYR A 49 -3.38 -13.30 14.17
C TYR A 49 -2.20 -14.08 13.60
N ARG A 50 -2.39 -15.39 13.41
CA ARG A 50 -1.59 -16.12 12.44
C ARG A 50 -1.95 -15.56 11.07
N ILE A 51 -1.06 -14.75 10.49
CA ILE A 51 -1.02 -14.54 9.03
C ILE A 51 -1.22 -15.93 8.46
N SER A 52 -2.32 -16.14 7.73
CA SER A 52 -2.70 -17.43 7.19
C SER A 52 -1.44 -18.18 6.78
N GLU A 53 -1.14 -19.31 7.42
CA GLU A 53 -0.10 -20.24 6.96
C GLU A 53 -0.50 -20.90 5.63
N LYS A 54 -1.35 -20.27 4.82
CA LYS A 54 -1.14 -20.31 3.39
C LYS A 54 0.24 -19.71 3.13
N LYS A 55 1.26 -20.55 3.29
CA LYS A 55 2.31 -20.67 2.30
C LYS A 55 1.60 -20.98 0.98
N ASP A 56 0.98 -19.97 0.38
CA ASP A 56 1.07 -19.87 -1.06
C ASP A 56 2.57 -20.02 -1.31
N LEU A 57 2.94 -21.13 -1.94
CA LEU A 57 4.31 -21.41 -2.36
C LEU A 57 4.65 -20.35 -3.41
N TYR A 58 4.87 -19.11 -2.98
CA TYR A 58 5.57 -18.13 -3.76
C TYR A 58 6.97 -18.72 -3.92
N GLN A 59 7.22 -19.37 -5.06
CA GLN A 59 8.57 -19.66 -5.46
C GLN A 59 9.25 -18.30 -5.55
N LEU A 60 10.05 -17.99 -4.53
CA LEU A 60 10.96 -16.87 -4.59
C LEU A 60 11.98 -17.23 -5.65
N ASN A 61 11.69 -16.83 -6.89
CA ASN A 61 12.68 -16.84 -7.94
C ASN A 61 13.73 -15.78 -7.61
N ASP A 62 14.96 -15.91 -8.13
CA ASP A 62 16.03 -14.89 -8.04
C ASP A 62 15.71 -13.63 -8.89
N GLU A 63 14.43 -13.29 -9.02
CA GLU A 63 13.96 -12.14 -9.75
C GLU A 63 14.19 -10.88 -8.92
N SER A 64 14.69 -9.84 -9.58
CA SER A 64 14.86 -8.55 -8.96
C SER A 64 14.52 -7.42 -9.92
N ILE A 65 14.14 -6.30 -9.33
CA ILE A 65 14.05 -5.01 -10.02
C ILE A 65 15.26 -4.20 -9.59
N SER A 66 16.06 -3.76 -10.56
CA SER A 66 17.27 -2.99 -10.29
C SER A 66 17.27 -1.69 -11.06
N GLY A 67 17.91 -0.66 -10.50
CA GLY A 67 18.09 0.64 -11.13
C GLY A 67 19.54 1.08 -11.01
N LYS A 68 20.06 1.71 -12.07
CA LYS A 68 21.43 2.24 -12.10
C LYS A 68 21.46 3.67 -12.61
N GLY A 69 22.21 4.51 -11.91
CA GLY A 69 22.49 5.88 -12.29
C GLY A 69 21.25 6.78 -12.32
N LEU A 70 20.23 6.47 -11.50
CA LEU A 70 18.97 7.20 -11.56
C LEU A 70 19.16 8.66 -11.15
N LYS A 71 18.73 9.57 -12.03
CA LYS A 71 18.64 11.00 -11.73
C LYS A 71 17.24 11.52 -11.96
N PHE A 72 16.79 12.35 -11.03
CA PHE A 72 15.52 13.02 -11.09
C PHE A 72 15.61 14.40 -10.45
N CYS A 73 14.97 15.39 -11.07
CA CYS A 73 14.89 16.76 -10.59
C CYS A 73 13.50 17.35 -10.79
N TYR A 74 13.11 18.23 -9.88
CA TYR A 74 11.96 19.11 -10.08
C TYR A 74 12.44 20.47 -10.60
N PRO A 75 11.67 21.13 -11.50
CA PRO A 75 11.88 22.53 -11.83
C PRO A 75 11.75 23.38 -10.57
N SER A 76 12.67 24.31 -10.38
CA SER A 76 12.71 25.22 -9.24
C SER A 76 13.16 26.61 -9.70
N THR A 77 12.81 27.63 -8.94
CA THR A 77 13.24 29.01 -9.20
C THR A 77 14.08 29.49 -8.02
N THR A 78 15.24 30.08 -8.31
CA THR A 78 16.04 30.72 -7.27
C THR A 78 15.33 31.94 -6.71
N LYS A 79 15.79 32.41 -5.53
CA LYS A 79 15.35 33.69 -4.96
C LYS A 79 15.55 34.89 -5.91
N LEU A 80 16.46 34.76 -6.88
CA LEU A 80 16.76 35.77 -7.88
C LEU A 80 15.91 35.63 -9.16
N GLY A 81 14.94 34.72 -9.19
CA GLY A 81 14.05 34.49 -10.33
C GLY A 81 14.62 33.61 -11.45
N ASN A 82 15.82 33.07 -11.30
CA ASN A 82 16.43 32.20 -12.32
C ASN A 82 15.85 30.78 -12.23
N LYS A 83 15.46 30.21 -13.38
CA LYS A 83 15.05 28.81 -13.49
C LYS A 83 16.26 27.89 -13.24
N GLN A 84 16.08 26.89 -12.39
CA GLN A 84 17.06 25.85 -12.13
C GLN A 84 16.38 24.49 -11.93
N ASN A 85 17.17 23.42 -11.97
CA ASN A 85 16.71 22.08 -11.64
C ASN A 85 17.21 21.70 -10.25
N GLN A 86 16.29 21.38 -9.35
CA GLN A 86 16.63 20.84 -8.04
C GLN A 86 16.66 19.31 -8.14
N TYR A 87 17.87 18.74 -8.15
CA TYR A 87 18.06 17.30 -8.13
C TYR A 87 17.63 16.73 -6.78
N ILE A 88 16.71 15.77 -6.83
CA ILE A 88 16.24 15.02 -5.67
C ILE A 88 16.90 13.65 -5.63
N LEU A 89 17.03 13.01 -6.81
CA LEU A 89 17.79 11.78 -6.98
C LEU A 89 19.01 12.11 -7.85
N ASN A 90 20.19 11.69 -7.41
CA ASN A 90 21.44 11.92 -8.13
C ASN A 90 22.31 10.67 -8.07
N HIS A 91 22.41 9.94 -9.19
CA HIS A 91 23.17 8.69 -9.29
C HIS A 91 22.71 7.59 -8.33
N LEU A 92 21.40 7.48 -8.09
CA LEU A 92 20.86 6.44 -7.21
C LEU A 92 20.92 5.09 -7.92
N ASN A 93 21.50 4.09 -7.22
CA ASN A 93 21.51 2.70 -7.62
C ASN A 93 20.71 1.88 -6.61
N PHE A 94 19.94 0.90 -7.06
CA PHE A 94 19.21 0.00 -6.17
C PHE A 94 19.05 -1.40 -6.78
N ASN A 95 18.78 -2.37 -5.91
CA ASN A 95 18.33 -3.71 -6.27
C ASN A 95 17.26 -4.14 -5.26
N MET A 96 16.10 -4.57 -5.75
CA MET A 96 14.96 -5.01 -4.95
C MET A 96 14.59 -6.42 -5.39
N GLU A 97 14.74 -7.39 -4.48
CA GLU A 97 14.37 -8.76 -4.75
C GLU A 97 12.85 -8.95 -4.67
N CYS A 98 12.30 -9.69 -5.62
CA CYS A 98 10.89 -10.04 -5.65
C CYS A 98 10.49 -10.89 -4.43
N GLY A 99 9.26 -10.70 -3.95
CA GLY A 99 8.73 -11.42 -2.79
C GLY A 99 9.26 -10.97 -1.42
N LYS A 100 10.11 -9.93 -1.37
CA LYS A 100 10.53 -9.32 -0.10
C LYS A 100 9.75 -8.04 0.19
N ALA A 101 9.42 -7.85 1.47
CA ALA A 101 8.96 -6.56 1.98
C ALA A 101 10.17 -5.64 2.22
N ILE A 102 10.15 -4.44 1.64
CA ILE A 102 11.28 -3.50 1.69
C ILE A 102 10.82 -2.21 2.37
N GLY A 103 11.52 -1.83 3.45
CA GLY A 103 11.31 -0.56 4.14
C GLY A 103 12.24 0.53 3.62
N LEU A 104 11.67 1.67 3.20
CA LEU A 104 12.42 2.86 2.80
C LEU A 104 12.39 3.92 3.91
N ILE A 105 13.55 4.13 4.56
CA ILE A 105 13.68 5.04 5.71
C ILE A 105 14.61 6.22 5.40
N GLY A 106 14.46 7.32 6.15
CA GLY A 106 15.27 8.52 6.01
C GLY A 106 14.53 9.78 6.47
N LEU A 107 15.22 10.91 6.58
CA LEU A 107 14.64 12.18 7.00
C LEU A 107 13.58 12.70 6.01
N ASN A 108 12.73 13.62 6.44
CA ASN A 108 11.79 14.28 5.54
C ASN A 108 12.55 15.12 4.51
N GLY A 109 12.05 15.14 3.27
CA GLY A 109 12.69 15.85 2.16
C GLY A 109 13.86 15.14 1.49
N THR A 110 14.31 13.96 1.95
CA THR A 110 15.40 13.20 1.32
C THR A 110 15.05 12.55 -0.01
N GLY A 111 13.77 12.65 -0.44
CA GLY A 111 13.32 12.11 -1.72
C GLY A 111 12.70 10.72 -1.69
N LYS A 112 12.34 10.17 -0.52
CA LYS A 112 11.69 8.85 -0.39
C LYS A 112 10.44 8.71 -1.27
N THR A 113 9.51 9.64 -1.16
CA THR A 113 8.28 9.67 -1.97
C THR A 113 8.61 9.87 -3.45
N THR A 114 9.60 10.72 -3.77
CA THR A 114 10.06 10.92 -5.14
C THR A 114 10.65 9.65 -5.74
N PHE A 115 11.45 8.91 -4.98
CA PHE A 115 11.99 7.62 -5.39
C PHE A 115 10.88 6.60 -5.64
N ALA A 116 9.92 6.48 -4.71
CA ALA A 116 8.77 5.60 -4.84
C ALA A 116 7.91 5.93 -6.08
N ARG A 117 7.70 7.22 -6.38
CA ARG A 117 7.00 7.69 -7.61
C ARG A 117 7.79 7.40 -8.89
N VAL A 118 9.11 7.50 -8.84
CA VAL A 118 9.99 7.20 -9.97
C VAL A 118 9.94 5.71 -10.32
N ILE A 119 10.08 4.82 -9.34
CA ILE A 119 10.10 3.37 -9.58
C ILE A 119 8.71 2.79 -9.91
N SER A 120 7.63 3.53 -9.61
CA SER A 120 6.26 3.19 -10.05
C SER A 120 5.88 3.82 -11.40
N GLY A 121 6.80 4.55 -12.04
CA GLY A 121 6.55 5.22 -13.33
C GLY A 121 5.66 6.47 -13.26
N LEU A 122 5.18 6.87 -12.07
CA LEU A 122 4.41 8.10 -11.88
C LEU A 122 5.23 9.33 -12.28
N GLU A 123 6.53 9.33 -11.95
CA GLU A 123 7.48 10.37 -12.33
C GLU A 123 8.49 9.86 -13.37
N LYS A 124 8.76 10.67 -14.40
CA LYS A 124 9.69 10.30 -15.47
C LYS A 124 11.13 10.60 -15.05
N ILE A 125 11.97 9.57 -14.96
CA ILE A 125 13.42 9.71 -14.75
C ILE A 125 14.07 10.57 -15.84
N LYS A 126 15.09 11.34 -15.45
CA LYS A 126 15.86 12.18 -16.39
C LYS A 126 17.04 11.42 -16.96
N GLU A 127 17.72 10.66 -16.12
CA GLU A 127 18.85 9.80 -16.48
C GLU A 127 18.80 8.49 -15.69
N GLY A 128 19.57 7.51 -16.15
CA GLY A 128 19.58 6.16 -15.62
C GLY A 128 18.49 5.29 -16.23
N LYS A 129 18.49 4.03 -15.81
CA LYS A 129 17.59 2.99 -16.35
C LYS A 129 17.20 2.03 -15.22
N ILE A 130 16.04 1.38 -15.41
CA ILE A 130 15.50 0.38 -14.50
C ILE A 130 15.32 -0.92 -15.30
N TRP A 131 15.64 -2.05 -14.70
CA TRP A 131 15.54 -3.37 -15.30
C TRP A 131 14.77 -4.31 -14.38
N ALA A 132 14.03 -5.24 -14.99
CA ALA A 132 13.58 -6.47 -14.33
C ALA A 132 14.20 -7.68 -15.05
N GLU A 133 13.91 -8.89 -14.56
CA GLU A 133 14.11 -10.20 -15.20
C GLU A 133 14.92 -10.22 -16.50
N LYS A 134 16.03 -10.98 -16.52
CA LYS A 134 16.84 -11.22 -17.73
C LYS A 134 17.30 -9.93 -18.44
N ASP A 135 17.62 -8.90 -17.65
CA ASP A 135 18.09 -7.58 -18.12
C ASP A 135 17.11 -6.84 -19.06
N LYS A 136 15.79 -7.09 -18.92
CA LYS A 136 14.78 -6.31 -19.65
C LYS A 136 14.72 -4.90 -19.07
N GLU A 137 15.13 -3.91 -19.86
CA GLU A 137 14.93 -2.50 -19.54
C GLU A 137 13.42 -2.17 -19.50
N LEU A 138 12.98 -1.58 -18.40
CA LEU A 138 11.58 -1.21 -18.18
C LEU A 138 11.35 0.23 -18.60
N ASN A 139 10.34 0.43 -19.45
CA ASN A 139 9.85 1.76 -19.75
C ASN A 139 8.78 2.19 -18.72
N ARG A 140 8.33 3.44 -18.82
CA ARG A 140 7.30 4.01 -17.94
C ARG A 140 6.02 3.15 -17.88
N LYS A 141 5.58 2.62 -19.02
CA LYS A 141 4.38 1.80 -19.10
C LYS A 141 4.59 0.47 -18.40
N ASP A 142 5.73 -0.19 -18.60
CA ASP A 142 6.05 -1.43 -17.87
C ASP A 142 6.01 -1.19 -16.35
N LEU A 143 6.60 -0.10 -15.86
CA LEU A 143 6.60 0.24 -14.43
C LEU A 143 5.19 0.49 -13.89
N MET A 144 4.35 1.21 -14.64
CA MET A 144 2.96 1.46 -14.27
C MET A 144 2.10 0.18 -14.28
N ASP A 145 2.30 -0.69 -15.27
CA ASP A 145 1.55 -1.95 -15.39
C ASP A 145 1.95 -2.96 -14.28
N MET A 146 3.18 -2.86 -13.76
CA MET A 146 3.72 -3.74 -12.73
C MET A 146 3.51 -3.23 -11.30
N SER A 147 3.03 -2.00 -11.09
CA SER A 147 2.98 -1.40 -9.76
C SER A 147 1.63 -0.79 -9.42
N TYR A 148 1.27 -0.91 -8.14
CA TYR A 148 0.17 -0.17 -7.55
C TYR A 148 0.76 0.81 -6.54
N PHE A 149 0.32 2.07 -6.61
CA PHE A 149 0.81 3.13 -5.73
C PHE A 149 -0.34 3.67 -4.87
N VAL A 150 -0.19 3.53 -3.55
CA VAL A 150 -1.11 4.11 -2.56
C VAL A 150 -0.47 5.40 -2.06
N PHE A 151 -1.17 6.53 -2.23
CA PHE A 151 -0.65 7.83 -1.77
C PHE A 151 -0.82 7.97 -0.26
N GLN A 152 0.01 8.83 0.35
CA GLN A 152 -0.07 9.13 1.79
C GLN A 152 -1.43 9.72 2.18
N ASP A 153 -2.00 10.55 1.32
CA ASP A 153 -3.37 11.05 1.43
C ASP A 153 -4.26 10.27 0.47
N SER A 154 -4.92 9.23 0.98
CA SER A 154 -5.80 8.34 0.20
C SER A 154 -7.17 8.94 -0.10
N ASP A 155 -7.56 10.02 0.59
CA ASP A 155 -8.89 10.64 0.46
C ASP A 155 -9.16 11.15 -0.97
N TYR A 156 -8.10 11.48 -1.70
CA TYR A 156 -8.17 11.89 -3.10
C TYR A 156 -8.12 10.73 -4.10
N GLN A 157 -8.12 9.47 -3.63
CA GLN A 157 -8.13 8.29 -4.49
C GLN A 157 -9.47 7.56 -4.53
N LEU A 158 -10.40 7.88 -3.63
CA LEU A 158 -11.73 7.25 -3.58
C LEU A 158 -12.69 8.06 -4.46
N PHE A 159 -13.13 7.47 -5.58
CA PHE A 159 -13.93 8.19 -6.58
C PHE A 159 -15.31 7.58 -6.84
N SER A 160 -15.54 6.36 -6.36
CA SER A 160 -16.78 5.65 -6.62
C SER A 160 -17.80 5.82 -5.49
N GLU A 161 -19.07 5.62 -5.84
CA GLU A 161 -20.20 5.72 -4.91
C GLU A 161 -20.28 4.52 -3.95
N SER A 162 -19.58 3.42 -4.24
CA SER A 162 -19.59 2.21 -3.43
C SER A 162 -18.19 1.61 -3.27
N VAL A 163 -17.91 1.06 -2.07
CA VAL A 163 -16.65 0.36 -1.78
C VAL A 163 -16.38 -0.77 -2.77
N LEU A 164 -17.44 -1.45 -3.21
CA LEU A 164 -17.34 -2.48 -4.23
C LEU A 164 -16.83 -1.92 -5.55
N ASP A 165 -17.41 -0.82 -6.02
CA ASP A 165 -17.01 -0.25 -7.31
C ASP A 165 -15.57 0.26 -7.25
N GLU A 166 -15.14 0.80 -6.11
CA GLU A 166 -13.76 1.19 -5.83
C GLU A 166 -12.81 0.01 -5.93
N MET A 167 -13.14 -1.12 -5.28
CA MET A 167 -12.36 -2.36 -5.36
C MET A 167 -12.28 -2.92 -6.77
N LEU A 168 -13.28 -2.64 -7.60
CA LEU A 168 -13.30 -3.04 -8.99
C LEU A 168 -12.52 -2.06 -9.89
N LEU A 169 -12.13 -0.87 -9.44
CA LEU A 169 -11.30 0.04 -10.23
C LEU A 169 -9.95 -0.62 -10.55
N GLY A 170 -9.49 -0.47 -11.80
CA GLY A 170 -8.27 -1.13 -12.29
C GLY A 170 -8.43 -2.61 -12.70
N ILE A 171 -9.52 -3.28 -12.32
CA ILE A 171 -9.76 -4.68 -12.70
C ILE A 171 -10.35 -4.79 -14.12
N SER A 172 -9.90 -5.78 -14.90
CA SER A 172 -10.42 -6.08 -16.24
C SER A 172 -11.93 -6.30 -16.24
N SER A 173 -12.60 -5.84 -17.31
CA SER A 173 -14.06 -5.91 -17.45
C SER A 173 -14.63 -7.34 -17.40
N LYS A 174 -13.83 -8.36 -17.76
CA LYS A 174 -14.22 -9.77 -17.64
C LYS A 174 -14.30 -10.23 -16.18
N ASP A 175 -13.36 -9.83 -15.34
CA ASP A 175 -13.30 -10.23 -13.93
C ASP A 175 -14.32 -9.49 -13.07
N LYS A 176 -14.61 -8.23 -13.41
CA LYS A 176 -15.70 -7.44 -12.81
C LYS A 176 -17.06 -8.16 -12.86
N LYS A 177 -17.41 -8.75 -14.02
CA LYS A 177 -18.66 -9.50 -14.20
C LYS A 177 -18.73 -10.74 -13.33
N LYS A 178 -17.61 -11.43 -13.11
CA LYS A 178 -17.53 -12.63 -12.28
C LYS A 178 -17.68 -12.30 -10.79
N ILE A 179 -17.08 -11.20 -10.34
CA ILE A 179 -17.16 -10.73 -8.94
C ILE A 179 -18.57 -10.26 -8.60
N ARG A 180 -19.18 -9.42 -9.45
CA ARG A 180 -20.56 -8.93 -9.23
C ARG A 180 -21.60 -10.06 -9.18
N LYS A 181 -21.41 -11.12 -9.99
CA LYS A 181 -22.31 -12.29 -10.02
C LYS A 181 -22.22 -13.14 -8.74
N ARG A 182 -21.14 -13.05 -7.97
CA ARG A 182 -20.97 -13.75 -6.69
C ARG A 182 -21.59 -12.99 -5.52
N GLN A 183 -21.70 -11.67 -5.59
CA GLN A 183 -22.35 -10.87 -4.56
C GLN A 183 -23.86 -10.94 -4.59
N SER A 184 -24.49 -11.10 -5.77
CA SER A 184 -25.95 -11.28 -5.88
C SER A 184 -26.47 -12.63 -5.36
N LEU A 185 -25.61 -13.42 -4.71
CA LEU A 185 -25.89 -14.75 -4.14
C LEU A 185 -25.83 -14.74 -2.60
N PHE A 186 -25.56 -13.59 -2.00
CA PHE A 186 -25.65 -13.31 -0.56
C PHE A 186 -26.71 -12.23 -0.33
#